data_AF-A0A537W1Z9-F1
#
_entry.id   AF-A0A537W1Z9-F1
#
_cell.length_a   1.000
_cell.length_b   1.000
_cell.length_c   1.000
_cell.angle_alpha   90.00
_cell.angle_beta   90.00
_cell.angle_gamma   90.00
#
_symmetry.space_group_name_H-M   'P 1'
#
loop_
_entity.id
_entity.type
_entity.pdbx_description
1 polymer ?
#
loop_
_entity_poly.entity_id
_entity_poly.type
_entity_poly.pdbx_seq_one_letter_code
_entity_poly.pdbx_strand_id
1 'polypeptide(L)'
;MRRWRDHLPGSRGTFAERRAGRSLSAALLMLMLAACGASAQGTGSSLTSTPSTARRAAAPAPPARPCAAAGAQARAQAAGFVARRIYGREVSSPEVRRDQRQVEGYTPLLSALAGGSRAAVSEAVTSLVFSHTHVVRLRVSRGGSLLADVGGPYILAPVGGDLRFHGRTVGHYLLSVQDDSGYAKLEGRYIGYPLLMRQGSRRLPVEGTFSPGSTVIPDHGPVRWRGAAYEVFSFAAQAYPSGPLKISMLVPRPPSSGVGCTTIRILELDRIARLIWRRFQLVGAPVSGFVSTMGSLLGALSYVRSGSHQLSGSTAPGPARLPVQGTVSYHGVSYLVFSFTASTSSGPVRAYQLVRP
;
A
#
# COMPACT_ATOMS: atom_id res chain seq x y z
N MET A 1 -20.66 -12.02 -3.35
CA MET A 1 -20.38 -12.69 -4.65
C MET A 1 -21.15 -14.02 -4.75
N ARG A 2 -22.48 -13.96 -4.90
CA ARG A 2 -23.35 -15.11 -5.21
C ARG A 2 -24.37 -14.66 -6.26
N ARG A 3 -23.98 -14.68 -7.53
CA ARG A 3 -24.92 -14.53 -8.66
C ARG A 3 -24.26 -14.75 -10.03
N TRP A 4 -23.54 -15.86 -10.22
CA TRP A 4 -22.99 -16.24 -11.54
C TRP A 4 -22.89 -17.76 -11.72
N ARG A 5 -23.93 -18.48 -11.31
CA ARG A 5 -24.25 -19.80 -11.87
C ARG A 5 -25.67 -19.67 -12.36
N ASP A 6 -25.82 -19.66 -13.66
CA ASP A 6 -26.97 -20.12 -14.43
C ASP A 6 -26.70 -19.63 -15.86
N HIS A 7 -26.19 -20.51 -16.71
CA HIS A 7 -26.36 -20.56 -18.18
C HIS A 7 -25.28 -21.46 -18.80
N LEU A 8 -25.49 -22.79 -18.72
CA LEU A 8 -25.05 -23.76 -19.74
C LEU A 8 -26.00 -24.99 -19.68
N PRO A 9 -26.47 -25.53 -20.81
CA PRO A 9 -27.49 -26.58 -20.83
C PRO A 9 -26.92 -28.00 -20.82
N GLY A 10 -27.54 -28.87 -20.02
CA GLY A 10 -27.89 -30.25 -20.37
C GLY A 10 -26.79 -31.34 -20.36
N SER A 11 -26.64 -32.04 -19.24
CA SER A 11 -26.44 -33.50 -19.25
C SER A 11 -26.86 -34.10 -17.91
N ARG A 12 -27.87 -34.97 -17.94
CA ARG A 12 -28.42 -35.70 -16.80
C ARG A 12 -27.41 -36.74 -16.29
N GLY A 13 -27.19 -36.77 -14.99
CA GLY A 13 -26.44 -37.81 -14.28
C GLY A 13 -26.75 -37.74 -12.79
N THR A 14 -27.59 -38.67 -12.32
CA THR A 14 -28.01 -38.86 -10.93
C THR A 14 -26.84 -39.32 -10.07
N PHE A 15 -26.46 -38.57 -9.02
CA PHE A 15 -25.72 -39.13 -7.88
C PHE A 15 -25.98 -38.35 -6.58
N ALA A 16 -26.61 -39.06 -5.64
CA ALA A 16 -26.60 -39.00 -4.18
C ALA A 16 -26.16 -37.70 -3.47
N GLU A 17 -27.12 -37.12 -2.75
CA GLU A 17 -26.92 -36.13 -1.69
C GLU A 17 -25.98 -36.66 -0.59
N ARG A 18 -24.87 -35.96 -0.34
CA ARG A 18 -24.24 -35.89 0.98
C ARG A 18 -24.12 -34.43 1.39
N ARG A 19 -24.90 -34.06 2.41
CA ARG A 19 -24.78 -32.80 3.15
C ARG A 19 -23.40 -32.73 3.82
N ALA A 20 -22.58 -31.79 3.39
CA ALA A 20 -21.40 -31.35 4.14
C ALA A 20 -21.42 -29.81 4.17
N GLY A 21 -21.80 -29.26 5.32
CA GLY A 21 -21.68 -27.84 5.59
C GLY A 21 -20.22 -27.40 5.48
N ARG A 22 -19.95 -26.42 4.61
CA ARG A 22 -18.63 -25.80 4.49
C ARG A 22 -18.75 -24.29 4.65
N SER A 23 -18.31 -23.85 5.82
CA SER A 23 -18.02 -22.48 6.20
C SER A 23 -17.01 -21.85 5.22
N LEU A 24 -17.41 -20.76 4.57
CA LEU A 24 -16.55 -19.94 3.72
C LEU A 24 -15.70 -19.01 4.60
N SER A 25 -14.56 -19.52 5.08
CA SER A 25 -13.50 -18.71 5.65
C SER A 25 -12.64 -18.13 4.53
N ALA A 26 -12.80 -16.84 4.24
CA ALA A 26 -11.94 -16.11 3.32
C ALA A 26 -10.56 -15.89 3.98
N ALA A 27 -9.55 -16.53 3.42
CA ALA A 27 -8.16 -16.44 3.86
C ALA A 27 -7.59 -15.05 3.55
N LEU A 28 -7.35 -14.28 4.61
CA LEU A 28 -6.46 -13.12 4.65
C LEU A 28 -5.28 -13.55 5.54
N LEU A 29 -4.25 -14.15 4.95
CA LEU A 29 -2.97 -14.46 5.61
C LEU A 29 -1.96 -13.42 5.11
N MET A 30 -1.63 -12.38 5.86
CA MET A 30 -0.61 -12.33 6.93
C MET A 30 0.81 -12.71 6.48
N LEU A 31 1.62 -11.65 6.32
CA LEU A 31 3.06 -11.52 6.61
C LEU A 31 3.72 -12.70 7.31
N MET A 32 4.91 -13.09 6.84
CA MET A 32 6.15 -13.26 7.63
C MET A 32 7.27 -13.77 6.71
N LEU A 33 8.45 -13.14 6.74
CA LEU A 33 9.72 -13.85 6.90
C LEU A 33 10.83 -12.89 7.32
N ALA A 34 11.43 -13.25 8.45
CA ALA A 34 12.49 -12.59 9.15
C ALA A 34 13.82 -12.64 8.39
N ALA A 35 14.65 -11.61 8.54
CA ALA A 35 16.08 -11.72 8.35
C ALA A 35 16.76 -11.35 9.68
N CYS A 36 17.19 -12.38 10.41
CA CYS A 36 18.19 -12.28 11.46
C CYS A 36 19.56 -12.11 10.79
N GLY A 37 20.28 -11.04 11.10
CA GLY A 37 21.69 -10.88 10.75
C GLY A 37 22.52 -10.77 12.02
N ALA A 38 23.27 -11.83 12.33
CA ALA A 38 24.26 -11.84 13.40
C ALA A 38 25.57 -11.19 12.91
N SER A 39 26.25 -10.43 13.78
CA SER A 39 27.66 -10.07 13.54
C SER A 39 28.40 -9.88 14.87
N ALA A 40 29.31 -10.82 15.10
CA ALA A 40 30.61 -10.77 15.76
C ALA A 40 30.93 -9.71 16.84
N GLN A 41 31.32 -10.23 18.00
CA GLN A 41 32.11 -9.55 19.02
C GLN A 41 33.47 -9.14 18.47
N GLY A 42 33.83 -7.87 18.65
CA GLY A 42 35.18 -7.35 18.47
C GLY A 42 35.58 -6.61 19.74
N THR A 43 36.46 -7.23 20.52
CA THR A 43 37.24 -6.67 21.63
C THR A 43 38.19 -5.60 21.10
N GLY A 44 38.33 -4.47 21.80
CA GLY A 44 39.42 -3.53 21.52
C GLY A 44 39.26 -2.12 22.08
N SER A 45 39.90 -1.90 23.23
CA SER A 45 40.59 -0.69 23.67
C SER A 45 39.83 0.62 23.87
N SER A 46 39.65 0.88 25.17
CA SER A 46 39.48 2.18 25.83
C SER A 46 40.51 3.22 25.38
N LEU A 47 40.04 4.36 24.86
CA LEU A 47 40.78 5.61 24.89
C LEU A 47 39.82 6.73 25.31
N THR A 48 40.02 7.17 26.55
CA THR A 48 39.40 8.32 27.19
C THR A 48 39.82 9.58 26.45
N SER A 49 38.89 10.19 25.72
CA SER A 49 39.03 11.57 25.26
C SER A 49 37.73 12.30 25.55
N THR A 50 37.82 13.28 26.44
CA THR A 50 36.75 14.20 26.83
C THR A 50 36.71 15.34 25.81
N PRO A 51 35.65 15.47 24.98
CA PRO A 51 35.42 16.71 24.27
C PRO A 51 34.52 17.60 25.13
N SER A 52 35.08 18.70 25.60
CA SER A 52 34.31 19.84 26.11
C SER A 52 33.58 20.49 24.94
N THR A 53 32.37 20.01 24.63
CA THR A 53 31.46 20.68 23.69
C THR A 53 30.57 21.65 24.45
N ALA A 54 30.90 22.94 24.34
CA ALA A 54 30.00 24.03 24.66
C ALA A 54 28.65 23.82 23.93
N ARG A 55 27.59 23.63 24.72
CA ARG A 55 26.22 23.46 24.25
C ARG A 55 25.74 24.79 23.66
N ARG A 56 25.97 25.02 22.35
CA ARG A 56 25.25 26.07 21.62
C ARG A 56 23.76 25.75 21.72
N ALA A 57 23.04 26.55 22.52
CA ALA A 57 21.60 26.55 22.53
C ALA A 57 21.12 26.78 21.10
N ALA A 58 20.39 25.82 20.53
CA ALA A 58 19.74 26.00 19.24
C ALA A 58 18.79 27.20 19.37
N ALA A 59 19.03 28.24 18.57
CA ALA A 59 18.13 29.37 18.48
C ALA A 59 16.71 28.85 18.16
N PRO A 60 15.65 29.40 18.79
CA PRO A 60 14.30 28.99 18.48
C PRO A 60 14.06 29.18 16.99
N ALA A 61 13.61 28.13 16.32
CA ALA A 61 13.24 28.20 14.91
C ALA A 61 12.23 29.34 14.72
N PRO A 62 12.35 30.17 13.67
CA PRO A 62 11.41 31.24 13.43
C PRO A 62 9.99 30.68 13.36
N PRO A 63 8.98 31.41 13.87
CA PRO A 63 7.60 30.94 13.86
C PRO A 63 7.21 30.62 12.42
N ALA A 64 6.70 29.40 12.21
CA ALA A 64 6.26 28.97 10.89
C ALA A 64 5.20 29.95 10.37
N ARG A 65 5.42 30.50 9.18
CA ARG A 65 4.42 31.36 8.53
C ARG A 65 3.08 30.61 8.46
N PRO A 66 1.97 31.23 8.87
CA PRO A 66 0.65 30.61 8.79
C PRO A 66 0.40 30.08 7.39
N CYS A 67 -0.06 28.84 7.28
CA CYS A 67 -0.32 28.23 5.97
C CYS A 67 -1.51 28.89 5.25
N ALA A 68 -2.32 29.67 5.96
CA ALA A 68 -3.50 30.39 5.45
C ALA A 68 -4.31 29.50 4.49
N ALA A 69 -4.68 30.01 3.30
CA ALA A 69 -5.46 29.27 2.31
C ALA A 69 -4.77 27.99 1.79
N ALA A 70 -3.44 27.87 1.90
CA ALA A 70 -2.68 26.70 1.44
C ALA A 70 -2.77 25.49 2.40
N GLY A 71 -3.37 25.65 3.59
CA GLY A 71 -3.49 24.55 4.57
C GLY A 71 -4.26 23.35 4.04
N ALA A 72 -5.35 23.58 3.31
CA ALA A 72 -6.13 22.52 2.68
C ALA A 72 -5.29 21.74 1.65
N GLN A 73 -4.54 22.45 0.82
CA GLN A 73 -3.65 21.87 -0.18
C GLN A 73 -2.51 21.06 0.47
N ALA A 74 -1.88 21.59 1.52
CA ALA A 74 -0.81 20.89 2.25
C ALA A 74 -1.31 19.54 2.83
N ARG A 75 -2.52 19.54 3.41
CA ARG A 75 -3.17 18.32 3.89
C ARG A 75 -3.45 17.33 2.75
N ALA A 76 -4.02 17.82 1.65
CA ALA A 76 -4.35 16.99 0.50
C ALA A 76 -3.10 16.37 -0.16
N GLN A 77 -2.01 17.12 -0.23
CA GLN A 77 -0.71 16.63 -0.70
C GLN A 77 -0.12 15.57 0.23
N ALA A 78 -0.25 15.72 1.56
CA ALA A 78 0.22 14.72 2.52
C ALA A 78 -0.52 13.38 2.37
N ALA A 79 -1.85 13.42 2.27
CA ALA A 79 -2.67 12.24 2.02
C ALA A 79 -2.38 11.65 0.62
N GLY A 80 -2.31 12.50 -0.40
CA GLY A 80 -2.01 12.12 -1.78
C GLY A 80 -0.62 11.51 -1.97
N PHE A 81 0.36 11.90 -1.15
CA PHE A 81 1.67 11.27 -1.10
C PHE A 81 1.57 9.81 -0.64
N VAL A 82 0.78 9.53 0.39
CA VAL A 82 0.55 8.16 0.87
C VAL A 82 -0.23 7.34 -0.18
N ALA A 83 -1.28 7.90 -0.76
CA ALA A 83 -2.09 7.20 -1.78
C ALA A 83 -1.25 6.78 -3.00
N ARG A 84 -0.39 7.68 -3.49
CA ARG A 84 0.54 7.36 -4.60
C ARG A 84 1.50 6.23 -4.24
N ARG A 85 1.98 6.17 -2.99
CA ARG A 85 2.86 5.09 -2.53
C ARG A 85 2.14 3.76 -2.40
N ILE A 86 0.88 3.76 -1.94
CA ILE A 86 0.05 2.55 -1.93
C ILE A 86 -0.08 2.04 -3.37
N TYR A 87 -0.49 2.88 -4.32
CA TYR A 87 -0.55 2.49 -5.73
C TYR A 87 0.81 2.00 -6.28
N GLY A 88 1.90 2.71 -5.99
CA GLY A 88 3.23 2.30 -6.44
C GLY A 88 3.65 0.91 -5.94
N ARG A 89 3.18 0.50 -4.75
CA ARG A 89 3.44 -0.86 -4.24
C ARG A 89 2.68 -1.94 -5.02
N GLU A 90 1.53 -1.62 -5.60
CA GLU A 90 0.81 -2.54 -6.49
C GLU A 90 1.55 -2.75 -7.83
N VAL A 91 2.51 -1.88 -8.15
CA VAL A 91 3.31 -1.95 -9.40
C VAL A 91 4.70 -2.54 -9.16
N SER A 92 5.37 -2.22 -8.06
CA SER A 92 6.80 -2.50 -7.91
C SER A 92 7.24 -2.99 -6.53
N SER A 93 6.35 -3.59 -5.75
CA SER A 93 6.70 -4.16 -4.45
C SER A 93 7.52 -5.46 -4.58
N PRO A 94 8.27 -5.87 -3.52
CA PRO A 94 8.90 -7.18 -3.47
C PRO A 94 7.91 -8.34 -3.73
N GLU A 95 6.67 -8.19 -3.27
CA GLU A 95 5.58 -9.13 -3.48
C GLU A 95 5.22 -9.24 -4.97
N VAL A 96 5.00 -8.10 -5.65
CA VAL A 96 4.77 -8.08 -7.11
C VAL A 96 5.93 -8.76 -7.85
N ARG A 97 7.18 -8.49 -7.47
CA ARG A 97 8.34 -9.15 -8.09
C ARG A 97 8.36 -10.66 -7.84
N ARG A 98 7.86 -11.13 -6.69
CA ARG A 98 7.73 -12.56 -6.40
C ARG A 98 6.66 -13.19 -7.28
N ASP A 99 5.52 -12.54 -7.46
CA ASP A 99 4.45 -13.01 -8.34
C ASP A 99 4.91 -13.04 -9.81
N GLN A 100 5.65 -12.02 -10.27
CA GLN A 100 6.30 -12.02 -11.59
C GLN A 100 7.22 -13.24 -11.77
N ARG A 101 8.14 -13.48 -10.83
CA ARG A 101 9.03 -14.65 -10.89
C ARG A 101 8.27 -15.97 -10.89
N GLN A 102 7.15 -16.04 -10.18
CA GLN A 102 6.33 -17.25 -10.18
C GLN A 102 5.69 -17.49 -11.54
N VAL A 103 5.17 -16.46 -12.21
CA VAL A 103 4.63 -16.55 -13.57
C VAL A 103 5.73 -16.89 -14.58
N GLU A 104 6.87 -16.18 -14.51
CA GLU A 104 8.01 -16.33 -15.42
C GLU A 104 8.70 -17.68 -15.30
N GLY A 105 8.66 -18.31 -14.12
CA GLY A 105 9.24 -19.62 -13.85
C GLY A 105 8.25 -20.79 -13.92
N TYR A 106 6.98 -20.55 -14.30
CA TYR A 106 5.96 -21.60 -14.24
C TYR A 106 6.07 -22.58 -15.42
N THR A 107 6.77 -23.70 -15.20
CA THR A 107 7.07 -24.71 -16.24
C THR A 107 5.86 -25.14 -17.07
N PRO A 108 4.67 -25.43 -16.51
CA PRO A 108 3.52 -25.81 -17.33
C PRO A 108 3.12 -24.75 -18.37
N LEU A 109 3.17 -23.47 -18.00
CA LEU A 109 2.90 -22.36 -18.92
C LEU A 109 3.98 -22.25 -19.99
N LEU A 110 5.25 -22.29 -19.60
CA LEU A 110 6.37 -22.12 -20.53
C LEU A 110 6.41 -23.26 -21.56
N SER A 111 6.23 -24.51 -21.13
CA SER A 111 6.16 -25.67 -22.02
C SER A 111 4.96 -25.61 -22.96
N ALA A 112 3.78 -25.17 -22.47
CA ALA A 112 2.59 -25.00 -23.30
C ALA A 112 2.78 -23.92 -24.37
N LEU A 113 3.45 -22.82 -24.03
CA LEU A 113 3.81 -21.76 -24.98
C LEU A 113 4.84 -22.24 -26.01
N ALA A 114 5.83 -23.02 -25.60
CA ALA A 114 6.81 -23.60 -26.53
C ALA A 114 6.16 -24.60 -27.50
N GLY A 115 5.26 -25.45 -27.00
CA GLY A 115 4.51 -26.43 -27.80
C GLY A 115 3.32 -25.85 -28.59
N GLY A 116 2.96 -24.59 -28.36
CA GLY A 116 1.87 -23.92 -29.07
C GLY A 116 0.45 -24.38 -28.72
N SER A 117 0.25 -25.05 -27.58
CA SER A 117 -1.07 -25.52 -27.14
C SER A 117 -1.84 -24.43 -26.41
N ARG A 118 -2.83 -23.81 -27.06
CA ARG A 118 -3.68 -22.78 -26.44
C ARG A 118 -4.48 -23.31 -25.25
N ALA A 119 -4.95 -24.55 -25.32
CA ALA A 119 -5.69 -25.17 -24.22
C ALA A 119 -4.81 -25.31 -22.96
N ALA A 120 -3.59 -25.81 -23.13
CA ALA A 120 -2.64 -25.95 -22.02
C ALA A 120 -2.20 -24.59 -21.46
N VAL A 121 -2.07 -23.55 -22.30
CA VAL A 121 -1.83 -22.18 -21.82
C VAL A 121 -2.99 -21.70 -20.95
N SER A 122 -4.24 -21.90 -21.38
CA SER A 122 -5.42 -21.50 -20.62
C SER A 122 -5.50 -22.22 -19.27
N GLU A 123 -5.21 -23.52 -19.23
CA GLU A 123 -5.17 -24.31 -18.00
C GLU A 123 -4.07 -23.81 -17.05
N ALA A 124 -2.85 -23.59 -17.55
CA ALA A 124 -1.73 -23.10 -16.76
C ALA A 124 -2.00 -21.70 -16.18
N VAL A 125 -2.57 -20.80 -16.98
CA VAL A 125 -2.96 -19.46 -16.52
C VAL A 125 -4.07 -19.52 -15.47
N THR A 126 -5.05 -20.41 -15.65
CA THR A 126 -6.11 -20.65 -14.66
C THR A 126 -5.53 -21.14 -13.33
N SER A 127 -4.60 -22.11 -13.39
CA SER A 127 -3.89 -22.62 -12.22
C SER A 127 -3.12 -21.52 -11.49
N LEU A 128 -2.38 -20.67 -12.22
CA LEU A 128 -1.67 -19.54 -11.62
C LEU A 128 -2.61 -18.59 -10.88
N VAL A 129 -3.72 -18.17 -11.51
CA VAL A 129 -4.67 -17.20 -10.92
C VAL A 129 -5.46 -17.78 -9.74
N PHE A 130 -5.82 -19.06 -9.77
CA PHE A 130 -6.62 -19.70 -8.71
C PHE A 130 -5.81 -20.54 -7.72
N SER A 131 -4.49 -20.54 -7.83
CA SER A 131 -3.59 -21.11 -6.83
C SER A 131 -3.33 -20.10 -5.69
N HIS A 132 -2.40 -20.43 -4.80
CA HIS A 132 -1.99 -19.58 -3.68
C HIS A 132 -1.14 -18.36 -4.10
N THR A 133 -1.26 -17.88 -5.35
CA THR A 133 -0.63 -16.62 -5.79
C THR A 133 -1.50 -15.43 -5.38
N HIS A 134 -0.92 -14.24 -5.37
CA HIS A 134 -1.68 -12.99 -5.20
C HIS A 134 -2.16 -12.41 -6.54
N VAL A 135 -2.05 -13.16 -7.64
CA VAL A 135 -2.41 -12.66 -8.98
C VAL A 135 -3.93 -12.68 -9.15
N VAL A 136 -4.53 -11.50 -9.30
CA VAL A 136 -5.99 -11.36 -9.49
C VAL A 136 -6.41 -11.40 -10.96
N ARG A 137 -5.45 -11.18 -11.87
CA ARG A 137 -5.62 -11.38 -13.31
C ARG A 137 -4.31 -11.57 -14.03
N LEU A 138 -4.33 -12.46 -15.01
CA LEU A 138 -3.20 -12.78 -15.86
C LEU A 138 -3.65 -12.90 -17.32
N ARG A 139 -2.98 -12.14 -18.18
CA ARG A 139 -3.05 -12.25 -19.65
C ARG A 139 -1.75 -12.81 -20.17
N VAL A 140 -1.86 -13.72 -21.13
CA VAL A 140 -0.71 -14.28 -21.85
C VAL A 140 -0.94 -14.14 -23.34
N SER A 141 0.07 -13.64 -24.05
CA SER A 141 0.03 -13.39 -25.48
C SER A 141 1.30 -13.88 -26.19
N ARG A 142 1.20 -14.12 -27.49
CA ARG A 142 2.33 -14.51 -28.36
C ARG A 142 2.08 -13.98 -29.77
N GLY A 143 3.06 -13.29 -30.35
CA GLY A 143 2.96 -12.73 -31.71
C GLY A 143 1.73 -11.84 -31.91
N GLY A 144 1.40 -10.99 -30.93
CA GLY A 144 0.20 -10.13 -30.95
C GLY A 144 -1.12 -10.84 -30.65
N SER A 145 -1.14 -12.18 -30.62
CA SER A 145 -2.35 -12.96 -30.32
C SER A 145 -2.51 -13.20 -28.82
N LEU A 146 -3.67 -12.84 -28.27
CA LEU A 146 -4.05 -13.17 -26.90
C LEU A 146 -4.40 -14.66 -26.81
N LEU A 147 -3.67 -15.40 -25.97
CA LEU A 147 -3.84 -16.84 -25.81
C LEU A 147 -4.76 -17.18 -24.64
N ALA A 148 -4.61 -16.45 -23.52
CA ALA A 148 -5.44 -16.57 -22.32
C ALA A 148 -5.58 -15.23 -21.59
N ASP A 149 -6.73 -15.02 -20.94
CA ASP A 149 -7.05 -13.87 -20.07
C ASP A 149 -7.97 -14.38 -18.95
N VAL A 150 -7.41 -14.56 -17.75
CA VAL A 150 -8.13 -15.11 -16.59
C VAL A 150 -8.04 -14.13 -15.44
N GLY A 151 -9.19 -13.78 -14.84
CA GLY A 151 -9.27 -12.88 -13.68
C GLY A 151 -10.48 -11.95 -13.73
N GLY A 152 -10.54 -11.03 -12.77
CA GLY A 152 -11.65 -10.07 -12.61
C GLY A 152 -11.66 -8.94 -13.66
N PRO A 153 -12.81 -8.28 -13.90
CA PRO A 153 -12.93 -7.22 -14.90
C PRO A 153 -12.37 -5.85 -14.47
N TYR A 154 -12.27 -5.61 -13.16
CA TYR A 154 -12.09 -4.31 -12.53
C TYR A 154 -10.78 -4.30 -11.73
N ILE A 155 -9.68 -4.01 -12.44
CA ILE A 155 -8.31 -4.26 -11.98
C ILE A 155 -7.42 -3.08 -12.43
N LEU A 156 -6.40 -2.78 -11.65
CA LEU A 156 -5.45 -1.68 -11.89
C LEU A 156 -4.01 -2.15 -11.83
N ALA A 157 -3.06 -1.24 -12.07
CA ALA A 157 -1.62 -1.50 -11.95
C ALA A 157 -1.16 -2.73 -12.77
N PRO A 158 -1.38 -2.74 -14.10
CA PRO A 158 -0.84 -3.80 -14.94
C PRO A 158 0.70 -3.81 -14.88
N VAL A 159 1.27 -5.00 -14.67
CA VAL A 159 2.71 -5.27 -14.69
C VAL A 159 2.97 -6.39 -15.69
N GLY A 160 3.89 -6.17 -16.62
CA GLY A 160 4.15 -7.12 -17.70
C GLY A 160 5.62 -7.48 -17.84
N GLY A 161 5.86 -8.54 -18.61
CA GLY A 161 7.19 -9.03 -18.90
C GLY A 161 7.20 -10.11 -19.98
N ASP A 162 8.38 -10.65 -20.25
CA ASP A 162 8.60 -11.70 -21.24
C ASP A 162 8.60 -13.08 -20.57
N LEU A 163 8.03 -14.06 -21.26
CA LEU A 163 8.12 -15.47 -20.89
C LEU A 163 9.22 -16.13 -21.73
N ARG A 164 10.22 -16.69 -21.05
CA ARG A 164 11.38 -17.33 -21.70
C ARG A 164 11.43 -18.81 -21.38
N PHE A 165 11.68 -19.63 -22.40
CA PHE A 165 11.87 -21.08 -22.28
C PHE A 165 13.16 -21.47 -23.00
N HIS A 166 14.10 -22.09 -22.28
CA HIS A 166 15.45 -22.40 -22.78
C HIS A 166 16.15 -21.20 -23.48
N GLY A 167 16.06 -20.02 -22.86
CA GLY A 167 16.67 -18.79 -23.37
C GLY A 167 15.92 -18.09 -24.50
N ARG A 168 14.84 -18.67 -25.05
CA ARG A 168 14.04 -18.07 -26.12
C ARG A 168 12.76 -17.46 -25.56
N THR A 169 12.38 -16.27 -26.03
CA THR A 169 11.07 -15.69 -25.71
C THR A 169 9.97 -16.51 -26.40
N VAL A 170 9.05 -17.06 -25.60
CA VAL A 170 7.91 -17.87 -26.06
C VAL A 170 6.57 -17.16 -25.92
N GLY A 171 6.56 -15.99 -25.29
CA GLY A 171 5.37 -15.14 -25.17
C GLY A 171 5.62 -13.95 -24.24
N HIS A 172 4.55 -13.20 -23.97
CA HIS A 172 4.53 -12.09 -23.02
C HIS A 172 3.36 -12.25 -22.07
N TYR A 173 3.51 -11.72 -20.87
CA TYR A 173 2.43 -11.69 -19.89
C TYR A 173 2.12 -10.27 -19.43
N LEU A 174 0.89 -10.10 -18.94
CA LEU A 174 0.44 -8.93 -18.21
C LEU A 174 -0.35 -9.40 -17.00
N LEU A 175 0.13 -9.11 -15.80
CA LEU A 175 -0.52 -9.47 -14.56
C LEU A 175 -0.98 -8.24 -13.77
N SER A 176 -1.84 -8.47 -12.79
CA SER A 176 -2.08 -7.55 -11.69
C SER A 176 -2.28 -8.35 -10.41
N VAL A 177 -1.87 -7.76 -9.29
CA VAL A 177 -1.96 -8.36 -7.94
C VAL A 177 -3.09 -7.77 -7.10
N GLN A 178 -3.80 -6.77 -7.63
CA GLN A 178 -4.80 -6.03 -6.87
C GLN A 178 -6.03 -5.71 -7.73
N ASP A 179 -7.21 -6.06 -7.24
CA ASP A 179 -8.47 -5.60 -7.82
C ASP A 179 -8.80 -4.18 -7.34
N ASP A 180 -9.52 -3.41 -8.16
CA ASP A 180 -9.76 -2.00 -7.85
C ASP A 180 -10.62 -1.78 -6.60
N SER A 181 -11.49 -2.72 -6.26
CA SER A 181 -12.30 -2.70 -5.04
C SER A 181 -11.44 -2.96 -3.81
N GLY A 182 -10.48 -3.88 -3.91
CA GLY A 182 -9.46 -4.19 -2.91
C GLY A 182 -8.61 -2.96 -2.63
N TYR A 183 -8.14 -2.30 -3.70
CA TYR A 183 -7.42 -1.04 -3.61
C TYR A 183 -8.27 0.07 -2.96
N ALA A 184 -9.51 0.29 -3.42
CA ALA A 184 -10.39 1.33 -2.86
C ALA A 184 -10.68 1.10 -1.37
N LYS A 185 -10.89 -0.17 -0.97
CA LYS A 185 -11.06 -0.55 0.44
C LYS A 185 -9.78 -0.36 1.24
N LEU A 186 -8.61 -0.65 0.68
CA LEU A 186 -7.32 -0.46 1.34
C LEU A 186 -7.06 1.02 1.62
N GLU A 187 -7.20 1.87 0.60
CA GLU A 187 -7.08 3.32 0.72
C GLU A 187 -8.11 3.90 1.71
N GLY A 188 -9.36 3.44 1.62
CA GLY A 188 -10.40 3.80 2.57
C GLY A 188 -10.10 3.38 4.03
N ARG A 189 -9.33 2.31 4.25
CA ARG A 189 -8.92 1.87 5.59
C ARG A 189 -7.66 2.58 6.09
N TYR A 190 -6.71 2.87 5.20
CA TYR A 190 -5.41 3.43 5.57
C TYR A 190 -5.45 4.95 5.62
N ILE A 191 -6.05 5.57 4.62
CA ILE A 191 -6.16 7.03 4.52
C ILE A 191 -7.53 7.49 5.03
N GLY A 192 -8.62 6.75 4.78
CA GLY A 192 -9.93 7.12 5.34
C GLY A 192 -10.63 8.26 4.62
N TYR A 193 -10.31 8.50 3.36
CA TYR A 193 -10.98 9.51 2.54
C TYR A 193 -11.77 8.87 1.38
N PRO A 194 -12.88 9.51 0.96
CA PRO A 194 -13.62 9.07 -0.22
C PRO A 194 -12.77 9.13 -1.48
N LEU A 195 -12.85 8.09 -2.31
CA LEU A 195 -12.09 7.95 -3.56
C LEU A 195 -13.01 7.84 -4.76
N LEU A 196 -12.53 8.29 -5.90
CA LEU A 196 -13.16 8.17 -7.20
C LEU A 196 -12.12 7.69 -8.21
N MET A 197 -12.50 6.73 -9.04
CA MET A 197 -11.70 6.24 -10.15
C MET A 197 -12.34 6.60 -11.49
N ARG A 198 -11.55 7.17 -12.40
CA ARG A 198 -12.02 7.58 -13.73
C ARG A 198 -11.05 7.15 -14.82
N GLN A 199 -11.60 6.68 -15.94
CA GLN A 199 -10.88 6.51 -17.19
C GLN A 199 -11.41 7.55 -18.18
N GLY A 200 -10.63 8.60 -18.43
CA GLY A 200 -11.13 9.80 -19.10
C GLY A 200 -12.26 10.47 -18.30
N SER A 201 -13.41 10.69 -18.94
CA SER A 201 -14.63 11.19 -18.29
C SER A 201 -15.46 10.10 -17.62
N ARG A 202 -15.21 8.82 -17.94
CA ARG A 202 -16.02 7.69 -17.45
C ARG A 202 -15.61 7.29 -16.04
N ARG A 203 -16.58 7.30 -15.12
CA ARG A 203 -16.41 6.71 -13.78
C ARG A 203 -16.34 5.19 -13.87
N LEU A 204 -15.43 4.58 -13.13
CA LEU A 204 -15.43 3.13 -12.90
C LEU A 204 -16.37 2.78 -11.73
N PRO A 205 -17.30 1.83 -11.90
CA PRO A 205 -18.27 1.44 -10.86
C PRO A 205 -17.63 0.51 -9.81
N VAL A 206 -16.66 1.04 -9.06
CA VAL A 206 -15.85 0.29 -8.11
C VAL A 206 -16.45 0.38 -6.71
N GLU A 207 -16.65 -0.77 -6.06
CA GLU A 207 -17.10 -0.81 -4.66
C GLU A 207 -16.12 -0.06 -3.76
N GLY A 208 -16.63 0.78 -2.86
CA GLY A 208 -15.81 1.62 -1.98
C GLY A 208 -15.44 2.99 -2.57
N THR A 209 -15.80 3.27 -3.82
CA THR A 209 -15.69 4.62 -4.40
C THR A 209 -16.98 5.42 -4.24
N PHE A 210 -16.88 6.75 -4.20
CA PHE A 210 -18.05 7.63 -4.11
C PHE A 210 -18.64 7.97 -5.48
N SER A 211 -19.95 8.25 -5.49
CA SER A 211 -20.63 8.81 -6.66
C SER A 211 -20.64 10.34 -6.57
N PRO A 212 -20.05 11.07 -7.54
CA PRO A 212 -20.04 12.54 -7.51
C PRO A 212 -21.41 13.17 -7.79
N GLY A 213 -22.37 12.41 -8.32
CA GLY A 213 -23.64 12.97 -8.81
C GLY A 213 -23.38 13.96 -9.95
N SER A 214 -24.02 15.13 -9.91
CA SER A 214 -23.78 16.24 -10.85
C SER A 214 -22.54 17.07 -10.52
N THR A 215 -21.85 16.79 -9.40
CA THR A 215 -20.67 17.58 -9.00
C THR A 215 -19.50 17.26 -9.93
N VAL A 216 -18.93 18.29 -10.58
CA VAL A 216 -17.68 18.14 -11.32
C VAL A 216 -16.52 18.04 -10.34
N ILE A 217 -15.78 16.93 -10.40
CA ILE A 217 -14.59 16.72 -9.57
C ILE A 217 -13.36 17.19 -10.34
N PRO A 218 -12.71 18.29 -9.94
CA PRO A 218 -11.47 18.75 -10.57
C PRO A 218 -10.32 17.80 -10.27
N ASP A 219 -9.18 17.99 -10.92
CA ASP A 219 -8.01 17.15 -10.65
C ASP A 219 -7.34 17.55 -9.32
N HIS A 220 -7.26 18.85 -9.07
CA HIS A 220 -6.81 19.42 -7.81
C HIS A 220 -7.64 20.65 -7.46
N GLY A 221 -7.66 21.02 -6.18
CA GLY A 221 -8.32 22.24 -5.74
C GLY A 221 -9.64 22.01 -5.01
N PRO A 222 -10.34 23.10 -4.64
CA PRO A 222 -11.52 23.02 -3.81
C PRO A 222 -12.72 22.45 -4.56
N VAL A 223 -13.54 21.65 -3.87
CA VAL A 223 -14.84 21.18 -4.35
C VAL A 223 -15.84 21.14 -3.20
N ARG A 224 -17.12 21.36 -3.50
CA ARG A 224 -18.21 21.09 -2.57
C ARG A 224 -18.89 19.80 -2.97
N TRP A 225 -19.01 18.86 -2.03
CA TRP A 225 -19.68 17.60 -2.27
C TRP A 225 -20.56 17.27 -1.06
N ARG A 226 -21.85 17.01 -1.31
CA ARG A 226 -22.86 16.73 -0.28
C ARG A 226 -22.87 17.78 0.87
N GLY A 227 -22.79 19.06 0.51
CA GLY A 227 -22.81 20.18 1.46
C GLY A 227 -21.47 20.50 2.13
N ALA A 228 -20.50 19.57 2.13
CA ALA A 228 -19.19 19.74 2.76
C ALA A 228 -18.11 20.22 1.78
N ALA A 229 -17.11 20.94 2.30
CA ALA A 229 -15.98 21.47 1.53
C ALA A 229 -14.77 20.52 1.60
N TYR A 230 -14.26 20.17 0.42
CA TYR A 230 -13.10 19.29 0.25
C TYR A 230 -12.04 19.96 -0.61
N GLU A 231 -10.80 19.53 -0.41
CA GLU A 231 -9.68 19.72 -1.32
C GLU A 231 -9.49 18.42 -2.08
N VAL A 232 -9.54 18.49 -3.41
CA VAL A 232 -9.31 17.32 -4.26
C VAL A 232 -7.81 17.12 -4.45
N PHE A 233 -7.39 15.87 -4.34
CA PHE A 233 -6.09 15.43 -4.82
C PHE A 233 -6.28 14.30 -5.81
N SER A 234 -5.78 14.46 -7.03
CA SER A 234 -5.76 13.40 -8.04
C SER A 234 -4.36 13.00 -8.43
N PHE A 235 -4.19 11.76 -8.87
CA PHE A 235 -2.95 11.31 -9.49
C PHE A 235 -3.23 10.30 -10.61
N ALA A 236 -2.26 10.17 -11.50
CA ALA A 236 -2.30 9.23 -12.60
C ALA A 236 -1.95 7.82 -12.14
N ALA A 237 -2.70 6.87 -12.66
CA ALA A 237 -2.57 5.43 -12.50
C ALA A 237 -2.81 4.75 -13.87
N GLN A 238 -2.78 3.43 -13.91
CA GLN A 238 -3.04 2.65 -15.11
C GLN A 238 -4.22 1.70 -14.89
N ALA A 239 -5.16 1.73 -15.82
CA ALA A 239 -6.24 0.76 -15.87
C ALA A 239 -5.72 -0.55 -16.47
N TYR A 240 -6.22 -1.67 -15.98
CA TYR A 240 -5.98 -2.95 -16.64
C TYR A 240 -6.97 -3.12 -17.82
N PRO A 241 -6.54 -3.62 -18.99
CA PRO A 241 -5.17 -4.03 -19.34
C PRO A 241 -4.27 -2.85 -19.74
N SER A 242 -4.85 -1.72 -20.12
CA SER A 242 -4.11 -0.55 -20.57
C SER A 242 -4.95 0.71 -20.44
N GLY A 243 -4.28 1.85 -20.57
CA GLY A 243 -4.90 3.17 -20.64
C GLY A 243 -4.82 3.95 -19.32
N PRO A 244 -5.00 5.27 -19.40
CA PRO A 244 -4.86 6.15 -18.25
C PRO A 244 -6.02 5.96 -17.27
N LEU A 245 -5.69 5.74 -16.01
CA LEU A 245 -6.62 5.81 -14.89
C LEU A 245 -6.29 7.05 -14.07
N LYS A 246 -7.33 7.73 -13.58
CA LYS A 246 -7.18 8.83 -12.62
C LYS A 246 -7.88 8.45 -11.32
N ILE A 247 -7.12 8.52 -10.24
CA ILE A 247 -7.60 8.29 -8.88
C ILE A 247 -7.69 9.66 -8.21
N SER A 248 -8.88 10.03 -7.76
CA SER A 248 -9.18 11.30 -7.10
C SER A 248 -9.65 11.04 -5.67
N MET A 249 -9.18 11.82 -4.72
CA MET A 249 -9.51 11.72 -3.30
C MET A 249 -10.08 13.04 -2.78
N LEU A 250 -11.13 12.96 -1.95
CA LEU A 250 -11.73 14.12 -1.30
C LEU A 250 -11.18 14.29 0.11
N VAL A 251 -10.28 15.26 0.28
CA VAL A 251 -9.64 15.55 1.57
C VAL A 251 -10.40 16.68 2.27
N PRO A 252 -10.95 16.48 3.48
CA PRO A 252 -11.70 17.52 4.17
C PRO A 252 -10.85 18.78 4.39
N ARG A 253 -11.39 19.93 3.98
CA ARG A 253 -10.71 21.21 4.21
C ARG A 253 -10.78 21.53 5.70
N PRO A 254 -9.62 21.67 6.39
CA PRO A 254 -9.65 22.15 7.76
C PRO A 254 -10.15 23.60 7.78
N PRO A 255 -10.72 24.07 8.90
CA PRO A 255 -10.91 25.50 9.10
C PRO A 255 -9.57 26.24 8.94
N SER A 256 -9.62 27.50 8.52
CA SER A 256 -8.43 28.36 8.43
C SER A 256 -7.70 28.34 9.77
N SER A 257 -6.46 27.85 9.76
CA SER A 257 -5.63 27.75 10.95
C SER A 257 -4.42 28.69 10.84
N GLY A 258 -3.99 29.24 11.97
CA GLY A 258 -2.72 29.98 12.08
C GLY A 258 -1.49 29.09 12.01
N VAL A 259 -1.66 27.78 11.76
CA VAL A 259 -0.62 26.76 11.84
C VAL A 259 0.14 26.68 10.50
N GLY A 260 1.45 26.44 10.56
CA GLY A 260 2.30 26.30 9.37
C GLY A 260 2.01 25.03 8.56
N CYS A 261 2.32 25.06 7.26
CA CYS A 261 2.01 23.96 6.33
C CYS A 261 2.71 22.65 6.71
N THR A 262 3.96 22.74 7.18
CA THR A 262 4.74 21.58 7.65
C THR A 262 4.03 20.88 8.82
N THR A 263 3.48 21.64 9.76
CA THR A 263 2.71 21.07 10.87
C THR A 263 1.42 20.42 10.38
N ILE A 264 0.70 21.03 9.44
CA ILE A 264 -0.50 20.42 8.84
C ILE A 264 -0.16 19.07 8.16
N ARG A 265 0.94 19.03 7.40
CA ARG A 265 1.44 17.80 6.77
C ARG A 265 1.71 16.72 7.82
N ILE A 266 2.41 17.06 8.90
CA ILE A 266 2.71 16.11 9.98
C ILE A 266 1.44 15.59 10.66
N LEU A 267 0.50 16.47 10.99
CA LEU A 267 -0.77 16.09 11.62
C LEU A 267 -1.57 15.12 10.75
N GLU A 268 -1.51 15.31 9.42
CA GLU A 268 -2.15 14.41 8.48
C GLU A 268 -1.46 13.05 8.40
N LEU A 269 -0.12 13.00 8.39
CA LEU A 269 0.63 11.75 8.45
C LEU A 269 0.43 11.02 9.80
N ASP A 270 0.31 11.74 10.91
CA ASP A 270 -0.04 11.18 12.23
C ASP A 270 -1.43 10.55 12.24
N ARG A 271 -2.43 11.25 11.68
CA ARG A 271 -3.79 10.72 11.52
C ARG A 271 -3.80 9.41 10.74
N ILE A 272 -3.05 9.35 9.63
CA ILE A 272 -2.91 8.15 8.79
C ILE A 272 -2.19 7.04 9.57
N ALA A 273 -1.09 7.34 10.26
CA ALA A 273 -0.36 6.35 11.06
C ALA A 273 -1.26 5.71 12.14
N ARG A 274 -2.12 6.50 12.80
CA ARG A 274 -3.10 5.98 13.77
C ARG A 274 -4.18 5.11 13.13
N LEU A 275 -4.65 5.46 11.93
CA LEU A 275 -5.60 4.62 11.17
C LEU A 275 -4.98 3.26 10.84
N ILE A 276 -3.76 3.26 10.33
CA ILE A 276 -3.04 2.04 10.00
C ILE A 276 -2.78 1.21 11.26
N TRP A 277 -2.36 1.84 12.36
CA TRP A 277 -2.19 1.13 13.64
C TRP A 277 -3.48 0.44 14.10
N ARG A 278 -4.62 1.15 14.09
CA ARG A 278 -5.92 0.56 14.44
C ARG A 278 -6.22 -0.66 13.58
N ARG A 279 -5.91 -0.60 12.28
CA ARG A 279 -6.11 -1.74 11.39
C ARG A 279 -5.21 -2.92 11.76
N PHE A 280 -3.95 -2.67 12.09
CA PHE A 280 -3.02 -3.71 12.55
C PHE A 280 -3.51 -4.40 13.82
N GLN A 281 -4.04 -3.63 14.77
CA GLN A 281 -4.65 -4.18 15.99
C GLN A 281 -5.87 -5.06 15.67
N LEU A 282 -6.77 -4.57 14.80
CA LEU A 282 -8.00 -5.30 14.44
C LEU A 282 -7.74 -6.65 13.78
N VAL A 283 -6.60 -6.85 13.11
CA VAL A 283 -6.24 -8.11 12.45
C VAL A 283 -5.18 -8.90 13.20
N GLY A 284 -4.76 -8.45 14.39
CA GLY A 284 -3.69 -9.09 15.16
C GLY A 284 -2.33 -9.10 14.44
N ALA A 285 -2.07 -8.12 13.57
CA ALA A 285 -0.82 -8.05 12.81
C ALA A 285 0.38 -7.70 13.72
N PRO A 286 1.57 -8.25 13.42
CA PRO A 286 2.75 -8.00 14.22
C PRO A 286 3.18 -6.53 14.16
N VAL A 287 3.74 -6.03 15.26
CA VAL A 287 4.26 -4.65 15.39
C VAL A 287 5.33 -4.34 14.34
N SER A 288 6.16 -5.33 13.98
CA SER A 288 7.16 -5.19 12.91
C SER A 288 6.54 -4.91 11.55
N GLY A 289 5.37 -5.50 11.26
CA GLY A 289 4.62 -5.21 10.05
C GLY A 289 4.16 -3.76 9.99
N PHE A 290 3.75 -3.19 11.14
CA PHE A 290 3.38 -1.77 11.22
C PHE A 290 4.58 -0.87 10.90
N VAL A 291 5.75 -1.15 11.52
CA VAL A 291 6.99 -0.40 11.27
C VAL A 291 7.39 -0.45 9.79
N SER A 292 7.37 -1.63 9.16
CA SER A 292 7.65 -1.79 7.72
C SER A 292 6.65 -1.02 6.84
N THR A 293 5.37 -1.04 7.21
CA THR A 293 4.30 -0.33 6.49
C THR A 293 4.49 1.18 6.58
N MET A 294 4.85 1.72 7.74
CA MET A 294 5.14 3.15 7.89
C MET A 294 6.36 3.59 7.07
N GLY A 295 7.44 2.80 7.07
CA GLY A 295 8.61 3.09 6.25
C GLY A 295 8.29 3.13 4.76
N SER A 296 7.53 2.14 4.27
CA SER A 296 7.15 2.07 2.86
C SER A 296 6.14 3.15 2.46
N LEU A 297 5.09 3.41 3.25
CA LEU A 297 4.01 4.31 2.88
C LEU A 297 4.23 5.77 3.24
N LEU A 298 4.84 6.05 4.40
CA LEU A 298 5.06 7.42 4.87
C LEU A 298 6.50 7.90 4.60
N GLY A 299 7.42 6.99 4.29
CA GLY A 299 8.84 7.33 4.18
C GLY A 299 9.43 7.73 5.53
N ALA A 300 8.78 7.34 6.62
CA ALA A 300 9.19 7.65 7.98
C ALA A 300 10.16 6.58 8.50
N LEU A 301 11.04 6.96 9.43
CA LEU A 301 11.57 5.98 10.36
C LEU A 301 10.56 5.79 11.48
N SER A 302 10.28 4.55 11.84
CA SER A 302 9.17 4.20 12.72
C SER A 302 9.65 3.29 13.83
N TYR A 303 9.20 3.57 15.05
CA TYR A 303 9.62 2.84 16.24
C TYR A 303 8.43 2.61 17.14
N VAL A 304 8.34 1.43 17.74
CA VAL A 304 7.31 1.10 18.72
C VAL A 304 8.00 0.67 19.99
N ARG A 305 7.67 1.33 21.10
CA ARG A 305 8.33 1.14 22.40
C ARG A 305 7.33 0.86 23.50
N SER A 306 7.75 0.04 24.47
CA SER A 306 7.12 -0.06 25.79
C SER A 306 8.10 0.54 26.80
N GLY A 307 7.80 1.73 27.32
CA GLY A 307 8.75 2.53 28.11
C GLY A 307 10.04 2.82 27.34
N SER A 308 11.18 2.41 27.90
CA SER A 308 12.51 2.50 27.28
C SER A 308 12.83 1.36 26.31
N HIS A 309 12.07 0.26 26.35
CA HIS A 309 12.33 -0.94 25.55
C HIS A 309 11.74 -0.82 24.15
N GLN A 310 12.55 -1.03 23.12
CA GLN A 310 12.11 -1.03 21.72
C GLN A 310 11.57 -2.40 21.34
N LEU A 311 10.29 -2.47 20.99
CA LEU A 311 9.64 -3.70 20.50
C LEU A 311 9.94 -3.93 19.01
N SER A 312 9.96 -2.86 18.24
CA SER A 312 10.33 -2.88 16.83
C SER A 312 10.75 -1.48 16.37
N GLY A 313 11.60 -1.41 15.36
CA GLY A 313 12.09 -0.15 14.82
C GLY A 313 12.60 -0.31 13.39
N SER A 314 12.59 0.78 12.63
CA SER A 314 13.21 0.82 11.29
C SER A 314 14.71 0.53 11.32
N THR A 315 15.34 0.70 12.49
CA THR A 315 16.73 0.37 12.78
C THR A 315 16.83 -0.28 14.16
N ALA A 316 17.89 -1.07 14.37
CA ALA A 316 18.21 -1.70 15.64
C ALA A 316 19.73 -1.52 15.94
N PRO A 317 20.12 -0.80 17.01
CA PRO A 317 19.25 -0.05 17.91
C PRO A 317 18.67 1.23 17.25
N GLY A 318 17.48 1.65 17.69
CA GLY A 318 16.89 2.94 17.32
C GLY A 318 17.44 4.11 18.17
N PRO A 319 16.95 5.35 17.95
CA PRO A 319 17.41 6.53 18.69
C PRO A 319 17.27 6.37 20.21
N ALA A 320 18.31 6.62 20.99
CA ALA A 320 18.27 6.37 22.45
C ALA A 320 17.11 7.11 23.15
N ARG A 321 16.84 8.35 22.75
CA ARG A 321 15.74 9.18 23.27
C ARG A 321 14.89 9.68 22.12
N LEU A 322 13.58 9.58 22.28
CA LEU A 322 12.60 10.11 21.34
C LEU A 322 11.64 11.04 22.09
N PRO A 323 11.49 12.30 21.67
CA PRO A 323 10.49 13.18 22.26
C PRO A 323 9.08 12.72 21.84
N VAL A 324 8.06 13.06 22.62
CA VAL A 324 6.66 12.79 22.25
C VAL A 324 6.29 13.50 20.95
N GLN A 325 6.80 14.71 20.78
CA GLN A 325 6.68 15.54 19.58
C GLN A 325 7.87 16.51 19.50
N GLY A 326 8.20 17.01 18.30
CA GLY A 326 9.25 18.01 18.11
C GLY A 326 10.28 17.57 17.08
N THR A 327 11.56 17.77 17.35
CA THR A 327 12.66 17.38 16.46
C THR A 327 13.64 16.43 17.14
N VAL A 328 14.26 15.55 16.36
CA VAL A 328 15.37 14.71 16.80
C VAL A 328 16.42 14.61 15.69
N SER A 329 17.70 14.69 16.07
CA SER A 329 18.80 14.37 15.15
C SER A 329 19.15 12.89 15.30
N TYR A 330 19.18 12.16 14.19
CA TYR A 330 19.52 10.75 14.16
C TYR A 330 20.32 10.42 12.89
N HIS A 331 21.50 9.81 13.05
CA HIS A 331 22.47 9.58 11.97
C HIS A 331 22.74 10.83 11.11
N GLY A 332 22.93 11.99 11.76
CA GLY A 332 23.24 13.25 11.07
C GLY A 332 22.05 13.89 10.33
N VAL A 333 20.86 13.32 10.42
CA VAL A 333 19.64 13.85 9.79
C VAL A 333 18.68 14.36 10.87
N SER A 334 18.14 15.57 10.68
CA SER A 334 17.08 16.09 11.53
C SER A 334 15.71 15.58 11.07
N TYR A 335 14.96 15.03 12.01
CA TYR A 335 13.61 14.53 11.79
C TYR A 335 12.62 15.29 12.65
N LEU A 336 11.43 15.52 12.10
CA LEU A 336 10.26 15.87 12.88
C LEU A 336 9.68 14.60 13.47
N VAL A 337 9.39 14.65 14.76
CA VAL A 337 8.85 13.55 15.54
C VAL A 337 7.40 13.83 15.88
N PHE A 338 6.56 12.84 15.63
CA PHE A 338 5.25 12.74 16.24
C PHE A 338 5.06 11.34 16.78
N SER A 339 4.24 11.21 17.81
CA SER A 339 3.97 9.92 18.43
C SER A 339 2.57 9.83 19.02
N PHE A 340 2.13 8.60 19.22
CA PHE A 340 0.86 8.33 19.87
C PHE A 340 0.96 7.13 20.80
N THR A 341 0.16 7.17 21.87
CA THR A 341 -0.07 6.01 22.72
C THR A 341 -0.98 5.03 22.01
N ALA A 342 -0.70 3.76 22.26
CA ALA A 342 -1.41 2.63 21.72
C ALA A 342 -1.32 1.47 22.71
N SER A 343 -2.00 0.37 22.40
CA SER A 343 -1.89 -0.88 23.15
C SER A 343 -1.54 -2.02 22.20
N THR A 344 -0.84 -3.02 22.71
CA THR A 344 -0.71 -4.35 22.12
C THR A 344 -1.28 -5.38 23.09
N SER A 345 -1.30 -6.66 22.71
CA SER A 345 -1.62 -7.76 23.63
C SER A 345 -0.69 -7.83 24.85
N SER A 346 0.51 -7.25 24.76
CA SER A 346 1.51 -7.23 25.83
C SER A 346 1.49 -5.95 26.68
N GLY A 347 0.54 -5.05 26.46
CA GLY A 347 0.37 -3.83 27.26
C GLY A 347 0.53 -2.52 26.48
N PRO A 348 0.65 -1.38 27.19
CA PRO A 348 0.71 -0.06 26.57
C PRO A 348 2.03 0.13 25.82
N VAL A 349 1.94 0.78 24.66
CA VAL A 349 3.08 1.13 23.82
C VAL A 349 2.97 2.57 23.32
N ARG A 350 4.08 3.11 22.84
CA ARG A 350 4.12 4.36 22.08
C ARG A 350 4.73 4.10 20.71
N ALA A 351 4.01 4.50 19.68
CA ALA A 351 4.49 4.49 18.31
C ALA A 351 5.03 5.87 17.95
N TYR A 352 6.27 5.92 17.46
CA TYR A 352 6.97 7.12 17.03
C TYR A 352 7.17 7.09 15.53
N GLN A 353 6.98 8.23 14.89
CA GLN A 353 7.26 8.45 13.48
C GLN A 353 8.23 9.62 13.35
N LEU A 354 9.30 9.38 12.61
CA LEU A 354 10.35 10.35 12.29
C LEU A 354 10.25 10.64 10.81
N VAL A 355 9.74 11.82 10.48
CA VAL A 355 9.60 12.29 9.10
C VAL A 355 10.60 13.39 8.83
N ARG A 356 11.17 13.40 7.63
CA ARG A 356 12.02 14.52 7.20
C ARG A 356 11.15 15.77 7.03
N PRO A 357 11.63 16.95 7.43
CA PRO A 357 10.90 18.22 7.29
C PRO A 357 10.29 18.48 5.91
#